data_AF-E2AV28-F1
#
_entry.id   AF-E2AV28-F1
#
_cell.length_a   1.000
_cell.length_b   1.000
_cell.length_c   1.000
_cell.angle_alpha   90.00
_cell.angle_beta   90.00
_cell.angle_gamma   90.00
#
_symmetry.space_group_name_H-M   'P 1'
#
loop_
_entity.id
_entity.type
_entity.pdbx_description
1 polymer ?
#
loop_
_entity_poly.entity_id
_entity_poly.type
_entity_poly.pdbx_seq_one_letter_code
_entity_poly.pdbx_strand_id
1 'polypeptide(L)'
;ELPLDVRTFLKTSSLKFNIKELKNGQFIYLGIENALKTHLFKNSNFSENIIKLIINVDGLCLFKSSSINLWPILGMVQNSVRKPFVIGIFCGISKPQPLSDFLDDFIIELSHLLTNGFQL
;
A
#
# COMPACT_ATOMS: atom_id res chain seq x y z
N GLU A 1 -18.01 -33.76 2.04
CA GLU A 1 -18.50 -32.59 2.78
C GLU A 1 -17.86 -31.32 2.22
N LEU A 2 -18.62 -30.24 2.09
CA LEU A 2 -18.11 -28.94 1.66
C LEU A 2 -17.71 -28.12 2.91
N PRO A 3 -16.64 -27.30 2.87
CA PRO A 3 -16.29 -26.45 3.99
C PRO A 3 -17.40 -25.44 4.27
N LEU A 4 -17.68 -25.18 5.55
CA LEU A 4 -18.67 -24.19 5.99
C LEU A 4 -18.31 -22.75 5.58
N ASP A 5 -17.03 -22.50 5.30
CA ASP A 5 -16.51 -21.18 4.96
C ASP A 5 -15.92 -21.18 3.54
N VAL A 6 -16.40 -20.24 2.72
CA VAL A 6 -15.92 -20.03 1.34
C VAL A 6 -14.42 -19.73 1.30
N ARG A 7 -13.86 -19.11 2.36
CA ARG A 7 -12.40 -18.85 2.49
C ARG A 7 -11.61 -20.15 2.55
N THR A 8 -12.13 -21.15 3.26
CA THR A 8 -11.56 -22.49 3.37
C THR A 8 -11.68 -23.25 2.05
N PHE A 9 -12.81 -23.07 1.35
CA PHE A 9 -13.04 -23.67 0.03
C PHE A 9 -12.10 -23.13 -1.04
N LEU A 10 -11.88 -21.82 -1.08
CA LEU A 10 -11.04 -21.16 -2.07
C LEU A 10 -9.53 -21.38 -1.86
N LYS A 11 -9.12 -22.14 -0.82
CA LYS A 11 -7.71 -22.35 -0.42
C LYS A 11 -6.93 -21.05 -0.52
N THR A 12 -7.52 -19.95 -0.05
CA THR A 12 -6.81 -18.67 0.00
C THR A 12 -5.69 -18.90 1.01
N SER A 13 -4.52 -19.26 0.50
CA SER A 13 -3.32 -19.47 1.30
C SER A 13 -3.20 -18.25 2.21
N SER A 14 -2.98 -18.47 3.51
CA SER A 14 -2.70 -17.39 4.45
C SER A 14 -1.54 -16.58 3.89
N LEU A 15 -1.85 -15.51 3.16
CA LEU A 15 -0.88 -14.58 2.63
C LEU A 15 -0.16 -14.05 3.86
N LYS A 16 1.12 -14.42 3.98
CA LYS A 16 1.94 -13.97 5.09
C LYS A 16 2.30 -12.53 4.80
N PHE A 17 1.57 -11.63 5.42
CA PHE A 17 1.90 -10.22 5.41
C PHE A 17 2.90 -9.93 6.52
N ASN A 18 3.91 -9.10 6.20
CA ASN A 18 4.81 -8.58 7.22
C ASN A 18 4.13 -7.40 7.91
N ILE A 19 3.36 -7.68 8.96
CA ILE A 19 2.68 -6.67 9.77
C ILE A 19 3.68 -6.12 10.79
N LYS A 20 3.87 -4.81 10.77
CA LYS A 20 4.66 -4.08 11.76
C LYS A 20 3.72 -3.57 12.86
N GLU A 21 4.04 -3.91 14.10
CA GLU A 21 3.39 -3.32 15.27
C GLU A 21 3.99 -1.94 15.55
N LEU A 22 3.17 -0.90 15.48
CA LEU A 22 3.52 0.46 15.88
C LEU A 22 2.89 0.76 17.25
N LYS A 23 3.27 1.87 17.87
CA LYS A 23 2.86 2.22 19.24
C LYS A 23 1.34 2.17 19.47
N ASN A 24 0.58 2.54 18.44
CA ASN A 24 -0.87 2.77 18.53
C ASN A 24 -1.67 2.06 17.44
N GLY A 25 -1.10 1.05 16.79
CA GLY A 25 -1.78 0.31 15.73
C GLY A 25 -0.84 -0.56 14.92
N GLN A 26 -1.39 -1.13 13.85
CA GLN A 26 -0.69 -2.05 12.96
C GLN A 26 -0.44 -1.38 11.62
N PHE A 27 0.74 -1.61 11.06
CA PHE A 27 1.15 -1.10 9.77
C PHE A 27 1.54 -2.23 8.85
N ILE A 28 1.18 -2.11 7.58
CA ILE A 28 1.67 -2.98 6.52
C ILE A 28 2.23 -2.12 5.39
N TYR A 29 3.44 -2.45 4.97
CA TYR A 29 4.06 -1.89 3.78
C TYR A 29 3.94 -2.87 2.61
N LEU A 30 3.31 -2.43 1.52
CA LEU A 30 3.08 -3.24 0.31
C LEU A 30 4.08 -2.95 -0.81
N GLY A 31 4.69 -1.76 -0.78
CA GLY A 31 5.76 -1.34 -1.68
C GLY A 31 5.28 -0.60 -2.94
N ILE A 32 6.06 0.40 -3.35
CA ILE A 32 5.86 1.19 -4.56
C ILE A 32 6.13 0.33 -5.80
N GLU A 33 7.24 -0.41 -5.83
CA GLU A 33 7.62 -1.27 -6.95
C GLU A 33 6.56 -2.32 -7.24
N ASN A 34 6.10 -3.00 -6.19
CA ASN A 34 5.11 -4.06 -6.31
C ASN A 34 3.77 -3.50 -6.84
N ALA A 35 3.37 -2.33 -6.33
CA ALA A 35 2.17 -1.65 -6.80
C ALA A 35 2.32 -1.16 -8.25
N LEU A 36 3.47 -0.61 -8.63
CA LEU A 36 3.80 -0.19 -9.99
C LEU A 36 3.82 -1.35 -10.97
N LYS A 37 4.49 -2.46 -10.65
CA LYS A 37 4.48 -3.69 -11.46
C LYS A 37 3.04 -4.12 -11.70
N THR A 38 2.25 -4.28 -10.63
CA THR A 38 0.85 -4.70 -10.74
C THR A 38 0.01 -3.73 -11.58
N HIS A 39 0.25 -2.43 -11.46
CA HIS A 39 -0.50 -1.40 -12.17
C HIS A 39 -0.10 -1.31 -13.65
N LEU A 40 1.19 -1.38 -13.96
CA LEU A 40 1.73 -1.26 -15.31
C LEU A 40 1.58 -2.57 -16.11
N PHE A 41 1.73 -3.75 -15.49
CA PHE A 41 1.44 -5.03 -16.17
C PHE A 41 0.00 -5.11 -16.67
N LYS A 42 -0.96 -4.51 -15.95
CA LYS A 42 -2.37 -4.44 -16.37
C LYS A 42 -2.60 -3.44 -17.51
N ASN A 43 -1.67 -2.51 -17.71
CA ASN A 43 -1.76 -1.42 -18.68
C ASN A 43 -0.59 -1.53 -19.66
N SER A 44 -0.67 -2.50 -20.58
CA SER A 44 0.37 -2.86 -21.57
C SER A 44 0.83 -1.73 -22.51
N ASN A 45 0.25 -0.53 -22.40
CA ASN A 45 0.46 0.60 -23.30
C ASN A 45 1.26 1.74 -22.65
N PHE A 46 1.90 1.52 -21.50
CA PHE A 46 2.79 2.52 -20.92
C PHE A 46 4.10 2.58 -21.73
N SER A 47 4.22 3.61 -22.56
CA SER A 47 5.34 3.80 -23.51
C SER A 47 6.29 4.93 -23.12
N GLU A 48 6.07 5.56 -21.96
CA GLU A 48 6.92 6.64 -21.47
C GLU A 48 8.08 6.11 -20.61
N ASN A 49 9.25 6.76 -20.72
CA ASN A 49 10.42 6.43 -19.89
C ASN A 49 10.39 7.08 -18.51
N ILE A 50 9.38 7.93 -18.24
CA ILE A 50 9.26 8.69 -16.99
C ILE A 50 7.91 8.32 -16.36
N ILE A 51 7.91 7.83 -15.13
CA ILE A 51 6.70 7.58 -14.36
C ILE A 51 6.44 8.77 -13.45
N LYS A 52 5.32 9.47 -13.65
CA LYS A 52 4.92 10.58 -12.77
C LYS A 52 4.03 10.04 -11.65
N LEU A 53 4.54 10.02 -10.43
CA LEU A 53 3.81 9.56 -9.25
C LEU A 53 3.19 10.73 -8.48
N ILE A 54 1.91 10.56 -8.13
CA ILE A 54 1.22 11.38 -7.14
C ILE A 54 1.07 10.53 -5.89
N ILE A 55 1.54 11.06 -4.75
CA ILE A 55 1.47 10.38 -3.45
C ILE A 55 0.50 11.14 -2.56
N ASN A 56 -0.38 10.41 -1.87
CA ASN A 56 -1.29 10.94 -0.87
C ASN A 56 -1.17 10.13 0.43
N VAL A 57 -1.13 10.82 1.57
CA VAL A 57 -1.11 10.24 2.91
C VAL A 57 -2.14 10.98 3.74
N ASP A 58 -3.27 10.33 4.00
CA ASP A 58 -4.38 10.95 4.71
C ASP A 58 -5.00 9.98 5.72
N GLY A 59 -5.76 10.50 6.69
CA GLY A 59 -6.47 9.75 7.70
C GLY A 59 -7.96 9.64 7.37
N LEU A 60 -8.52 8.45 7.51
CA LEU A 60 -9.96 8.21 7.40
C LEU A 60 -10.49 7.44 8.61
N CYS A 61 -11.59 7.90 9.19
CA CYS A 61 -12.29 7.17 10.25
C CYS A 61 -13.02 5.98 9.63
N LEU A 62 -12.68 4.75 10.03
CA LEU A 62 -13.32 3.55 9.47
C LEU A 62 -14.74 3.35 10.00
N PHE A 63 -14.98 3.75 11.25
CA PHE A 63 -16.26 3.55 11.92
C PHE A 63 -16.71 4.85 12.56
N LYS A 64 -18.02 5.11 12.53
CA LYS A 64 -18.62 6.30 13.16
C LYS A 64 -18.57 6.26 14.69
N SER A 65 -18.42 5.06 15.26
CA SER A 65 -18.53 4.80 16.70
C SER A 65 -17.26 4.20 17.32
N SER A 66 -16.15 4.10 16.57
CA SER A 66 -14.86 3.67 17.11
C SER A 66 -13.78 4.70 16.81
N SER A 67 -12.75 4.73 17.64
CA SER A 67 -11.56 5.56 17.43
C SER A 67 -10.61 4.97 16.37
N ILE A 68 -10.98 3.89 15.69
CA ILE A 68 -10.11 3.24 14.71
C ILE A 68 -10.06 4.09 13.43
N ASN A 69 -8.86 4.54 13.11
CA ASN A 69 -8.51 5.32 11.94
C ASN A 69 -7.60 4.51 11.03
N LEU A 70 -7.85 4.62 9.73
CA LEU A 70 -6.97 4.11 8.69
C LEU A 70 -6.13 5.27 8.15
N TRP A 71 -4.84 5.02 7.97
CA TRP A 71 -3.92 5.96 7.33
C TRP A 71 -3.21 5.27 6.17
N PRO A 72 -3.81 5.29 4.96
CA PRO A 72 -3.18 4.75 3.78
C PRO A 72 -2.11 5.70 3.22
N ILE A 73 -1.04 5.11 2.71
CA ILE A 73 -0.12 5.72 1.74
C ILE A 73 -0.59 5.27 0.36
N LEU A 74 -1.12 6.21 -0.41
CA LEU A 74 -1.67 5.97 -1.75
C LEU A 74 -0.74 6.52 -2.81
N GLY A 75 -0.58 5.78 -3.90
CA GLY A 75 0.11 6.21 -5.10
C GLY A 75 -0.81 6.23 -6.31
N MET A 76 -0.53 7.09 -7.27
CA MET A 76 -1.22 7.11 -8.56
C MET A 76 -0.24 7.53 -9.66
N VAL A 77 -0.26 6.82 -10.79
CA VAL A 77 0.53 7.18 -11.97
C VAL A 77 -0.24 8.22 -12.78
N GLN A 78 0.25 9.45 -12.83
CA GLN A 78 -0.42 10.60 -13.42
C GLN A 78 -0.53 10.50 -14.96
N ASN A 79 0.50 9.94 -15.59
CA ASN A 79 0.62 9.73 -17.03
C ASN A 79 0.20 8.31 -17.48
N SER A 80 -0.64 7.65 -16.70
CA SER A 80 -1.29 6.38 -17.05
C SER A 80 -2.77 6.44 -16.69
N VAL A 81 -3.44 5.29 -16.63
CA VAL A 81 -4.77 5.17 -16.04
C VAL A 81 -4.71 5.72 -14.62
N ARG A 82 -5.47 6.79 -14.35
CA ARG A 82 -5.49 7.51 -13.06
C ARG A 82 -6.25 6.72 -12.00
N LYS A 83 -5.73 5.54 -11.67
CA LYS A 83 -6.28 4.66 -10.66
C LYS A 83 -5.33 4.62 -9.46
N PRO A 84 -5.78 5.10 -8.28
CA PRO A 84 -4.98 4.98 -7.07
C PRO A 84 -4.72 3.53 -6.71
N PHE A 85 -3.53 3.28 -6.17
CA PHE A 85 -3.12 2.02 -5.59
C PHE A 85 -2.55 2.25 -4.19
N VAL A 86 -2.54 1.19 -3.39
CA VAL A 86 -2.05 1.22 -2.02
C VAL A 86 -0.57 0.89 -2.00
N ILE A 87 0.23 1.73 -1.35
CA ILE A 87 1.65 1.51 -1.08
C ILE A 87 1.86 1.01 0.36
N GLY A 88 1.09 1.52 1.31
CA GLY A 88 1.12 1.10 2.70
C GLY A 88 -0.18 1.47 3.40
N ILE A 89 -0.49 0.77 4.50
CA ILE A 89 -1.71 1.00 5.28
C ILE A 89 -1.39 0.88 6.75
N PHE A 90 -1.70 1.92 7.52
CA PHE A 90 -1.77 1.85 8.97
C PHE A 90 -3.23 1.79 9.44
N CYS A 91 -3.49 1.00 10.48
CA CYS A 91 -4.78 0.92 11.16
C CYS A 91 -4.54 1.02 12.66
N GLY A 92 -5.12 2.01 13.32
CA GLY A 92 -4.89 2.23 14.74
C GLY A 92 -5.85 3.25 15.35
N ILE A 93 -5.68 3.53 16.63
CA ILE A 93 -6.61 4.39 17.39
C ILE A 93 -6.41 5.89 17.15
N SER A 94 -5.32 6.28 16.49
CA SER A 94 -4.98 7.68 16.19
C SER A 94 -3.99 7.74 15.01
N LYS A 95 -3.43 8.93 14.71
CA LYS A 95 -2.41 9.08 13.66
C LYS A 95 -1.20 8.17 13.93
N PRO A 96 -0.55 7.56 12.92
CA PRO A 96 0.57 6.64 13.12
C PRO A 96 1.65 7.23 14.03
N GLN A 97 2.08 6.45 15.02
CA GLN A 97 3.18 6.83 15.91
C GLN A 97 4.14 5.65 16.15
N PRO A 98 5.46 5.88 16.07
CA PRO A 98 6.11 7.11 15.62
C PRO A 98 5.99 7.32 14.10
N LEU A 99 6.04 8.58 13.64
CA LEU A 99 5.94 8.90 12.21
C LEU A 99 7.14 8.37 11.42
N SER A 100 8.31 8.26 12.06
CA SER A 100 9.51 7.67 11.47
C SER A 100 9.21 6.28 10.94
N ASP A 101 8.70 5.39 11.80
CA ASP A 101 8.52 3.98 11.49
C ASP A 101 7.41 3.77 10.45
N PHE A 102 6.43 4.67 10.40
CA PHE A 102 5.37 4.66 9.39
C PHE A 102 5.87 5.05 7.99
N LEU A 103 6.82 5.97 7.88
CA LEU A 103 7.32 6.47 6.60
C LEU A 103 8.66 5.85 6.17
N ASP A 104 9.36 5.14 7.06
CA ASP A 104 10.73 4.67 6.84
C ASP A 104 10.84 3.80 5.58
N ASP A 105 10.05 2.72 5.49
CA ASP A 105 10.05 1.84 4.30
C ASP A 105 9.72 2.63 3.03
N PHE A 106 8.76 3.55 3.11
CA PHE A 106 8.34 4.39 2.00
C PHE A 106 9.46 5.29 1.49
N ILE A 107 10.16 5.96 2.39
CA ILE A 107 11.26 6.88 2.04
C ILE A 107 12.44 6.09 1.48
N ILE A 108 12.77 4.95 2.08
CA ILE A 108 13.87 4.08 1.63
C ILE A 108 13.61 3.58 0.21
N GLU A 109 12.43 3.01 -0.06
CA GLU A 109 12.10 2.51 -1.40
C GLU A 109 11.99 3.64 -2.42
N LEU A 110 11.35 4.76 -2.07
CA LEU A 110 11.23 5.91 -2.97
C LEU A 110 12.62 6.46 -3.34
N SER A 111 13.53 6.58 -2.37
CA SER A 111 14.89 7.06 -2.61
C SER A 111 15.67 6.11 -3.52
N HIS A 112 15.52 4.80 -3.32
CA HIS A 112 16.09 3.79 -4.20
C HIS A 112 15.57 3.94 -5.63
N LEU A 113 14.26 4.08 -5.82
CA LEU A 113 13.64 4.24 -7.13
C LEU A 113 14.02 5.53 -7.85
N LEU A 114 14.14 6.64 -7.12
CA LEU A 114 14.58 7.91 -7.68
C LEU A 114 16.05 7.87 -8.14
N THR A 115 16.88 7.06 -7.47
CA THR A 115 18.31 6.95 -7.77
C THR A 115 18.59 5.94 -8.89
N ASN A 116 17.96 4.76 -8.82
CA ASN A 116 18.26 3.62 -9.68
C ASN A 116 17.26 3.43 -10.82
N GLY A 117 16.14 4.15 -10.80
CA GLY A 117 15.03 3.97 -11.72
C GLY A 117 14.18 2.76 -11.36
N PHE A 118 13.13 2.55 -12.14
CA PHE A 118 12.21 1.42 -12.04
C PHE A 118 12.40 0.48 -13.23
N GLN A 119 12.51 -0.82 -12.95
CA GLN A 119 12.58 -1.85 -13.97
C GLN A 119 11.32 -2.73 -13.89
N LEU A 120 10.62 -2.82 -15.02
CA LEU A 120 9.41 -3.63 -15.19
C LEU A 120 9.76 -5.12 -15.24
#